data_AF-A0A9D3AXD0-F1
#
_entry.id   AF-A0A9D3AXD0-F1
#
_cell.length_a   1.000
_cell.length_b   1.000
_cell.length_c   1.000
_cell.angle_alpha   90.00
_cell.angle_beta   90.00
_cell.angle_gamma   90.00
#
_symmetry.space_group_name_H-M   'P 1'
#
loop_
_entity.id
_entity.type
_entity.pdbx_description
1 polymer ?
#
loop_
_entity_poly.entity_id
_entity_poly.type
_entity_poly.pdbx_seq_one_letter_code
_entity_poly.pdbx_strand_id
1 'polypeptide(L)'
;MSMYDRDWYRESLQEQRQAEADKQKRYKIGCWIAFIAIVLIVLMNDRYFKISPVRDAMPNSYASFLNQIDSCKSELIPVAEAISEQHRIPYEARDIGTYRNMLIKGISLCDKAHDSLASLKPPNEFVQLTYLALKDVDNLKMAWSSYLEYSYSNDIENLNVGNSFLEQSNVARKSYQNELVQCLEDCKFRYEILENGIVRYWYSPGLYNDDAEEFVKNIDSSF
;
A
#
# COMPACT_ATOMS: atom_id res chain seq x y z
N MET A 1 66.46 37.27 -43.16
CA MET A 1 65.10 37.05 -42.60
C MET A 1 64.87 38.17 -41.60
N SER A 2 63.93 39.07 -41.92
CA SER A 2 63.73 40.27 -41.11
C SER A 2 63.15 39.88 -39.75
N MET A 3 63.47 40.64 -38.70
CA MET A 3 62.98 40.42 -37.34
C MET A 3 61.43 40.38 -37.29
N TYR A 4 60.78 41.10 -38.22
CA TYR A 4 59.33 41.17 -38.41
C TYR A 4 58.68 39.84 -38.86
N ASP A 5 59.35 39.03 -39.69
CA ASP A 5 58.77 37.76 -40.17
C ASP A 5 58.65 36.71 -39.06
N ARG A 6 59.51 36.82 -38.03
CA ARG A 6 59.58 35.87 -36.93
C ARG A 6 58.51 36.12 -35.87
N ASP A 7 58.17 37.39 -35.65
CA ASP A 7 57.16 37.79 -34.68
C ASP A 7 55.75 37.56 -35.23
N TRP A 8 55.50 37.84 -36.52
CA TRP A 8 54.24 37.50 -37.19
C TRP A 8 53.96 35.98 -37.20
N TYR A 9 55.00 35.16 -37.41
CA TYR A 9 54.87 33.70 -37.34
C TYR A 9 54.58 33.20 -35.91
N ARG A 10 55.09 33.89 -34.88
CA ARG A 10 54.80 33.56 -33.47
C ARG A 10 53.39 33.95 -33.07
N GLU A 11 52.92 35.11 -33.49
CA GLU A 11 51.55 35.57 -33.25
C GLU A 11 50.53 34.65 -33.94
N SER A 12 50.73 34.34 -35.23
CA SER A 12 49.83 33.42 -35.95
C SER A 12 49.79 32.00 -35.35
N LEU A 13 50.93 31.49 -34.85
CA LEU A 13 50.96 30.22 -34.10
C LEU A 13 50.27 30.31 -32.74
N GLN A 14 50.30 31.46 -32.05
CA GLN A 14 49.56 31.66 -30.81
C GLN A 14 48.06 31.73 -31.06
N GLU A 15 47.61 32.43 -32.11
CA GLU A 15 46.21 32.49 -32.51
C GLU A 15 45.67 31.10 -32.88
N GLN A 16 46.43 30.29 -33.62
CA GLN A 16 46.04 28.91 -33.92
C GLN A 16 45.91 28.05 -32.67
N ARG A 17 46.86 28.14 -31.73
CA ARG A 17 46.78 27.40 -30.45
C ARG A 17 45.61 27.84 -29.59
N GLN A 18 45.29 29.13 -29.57
CA GLN A 18 44.12 29.65 -28.85
C GLN A 18 42.82 29.15 -29.49
N ALA A 19 42.73 29.17 -30.82
CA ALA A 19 41.56 28.66 -31.54
C ALA A 19 41.35 27.15 -31.33
N GLU A 20 42.42 26.35 -31.27
CA GLU A 20 42.35 24.92 -30.95
C GLU A 20 41.98 24.67 -29.48
N ALA A 21 42.52 25.45 -28.54
CA ALA A 21 42.18 25.37 -27.12
C ALA A 21 40.69 25.68 -26.88
N ASP A 22 40.15 26.69 -27.57
CA ASP A 22 38.73 27.05 -27.49
C ASP A 22 37.82 25.97 -28.06
N LYS A 23 38.22 25.33 -29.18
CA LYS A 23 37.51 24.18 -29.74
C LYS A 23 37.48 23.00 -28.75
N GLN A 24 38.61 22.68 -28.14
CA GLN A 24 38.69 21.61 -27.12
C GLN A 24 37.86 21.93 -25.88
N LYS A 25 37.82 23.18 -25.43
CA LYS A 25 37.01 23.63 -24.29
C LYS A 25 35.52 23.46 -24.58
N ARG A 26 35.06 23.87 -25.77
CA ARG A 26 33.66 23.69 -26.22
C ARG A 26 33.30 22.21 -26.33
N TYR A 27 34.19 21.38 -26.86
CA TYR A 27 33.97 19.94 -26.94
C TYR A 27 33.83 19.29 -25.56
N LYS A 28 34.73 19.62 -24.61
CA LYS A 28 34.64 19.15 -23.23
C LYS A 28 33.33 19.55 -22.55
N ILE A 29 32.89 20.80 -22.73
CA ILE A 29 31.61 21.29 -22.19
C ILE A 29 30.44 20.51 -22.80
N GLY A 30 30.46 20.27 -24.12
CA GLY A 30 29.47 19.45 -24.81
C GLY A 30 29.38 18.02 -24.26
N CYS A 31 30.52 17.38 -24.01
CA CYS A 31 30.56 16.05 -23.40
C CYS A 31 30.00 16.04 -21.96
N TRP A 32 30.29 17.06 -21.16
CA TRP A 32 29.74 17.18 -19.81
C TRP A 32 28.23 17.37 -19.82
N ILE A 33 27.70 18.20 -20.73
CA ILE A 33 26.25 18.39 -20.89
C ILE A 33 25.59 17.07 -21.32
N ALA A 34 26.17 16.34 -22.26
CA ALA A 34 25.65 15.04 -22.70
C ALA A 34 25.66 14.01 -21.56
N PHE A 35 26.74 13.95 -20.77
CA PHE A 35 26.82 13.07 -19.62
C PHE A 35 25.76 13.39 -18.55
N ILE A 36 25.59 14.68 -18.22
CA ILE A 36 24.55 15.13 -17.28
C ILE A 36 23.16 14.77 -17.81
N ALA A 37 22.91 14.96 -19.11
CA ALA A 37 21.63 14.58 -19.72
C ALA A 37 21.37 13.07 -19.61
N ILE A 38 22.37 12.22 -19.86
CA ILE A 38 22.25 10.77 -19.70
C ILE A 38 21.96 10.40 -18.24
N VAL A 39 22.69 11.00 -17.28
CA VAL A 39 22.46 10.76 -15.85
C VAL A 39 21.06 11.20 -15.44
N LEU A 40 20.57 12.34 -15.91
CA LEU A 40 19.21 12.80 -15.66
C LEU A 40 18.18 11.86 -16.29
N ILE A 41 18.39 11.36 -17.51
CA ILE A 41 17.50 10.38 -18.14
C ILE A 41 17.48 9.08 -17.33
N VAL A 42 18.63 8.60 -16.84
CA VAL A 42 18.70 7.39 -16.00
C VAL A 42 18.01 7.61 -14.66
N LEU A 43 18.23 8.75 -13.99
CA LEU A 43 17.58 9.08 -12.71
C LEU A 43 16.08 9.33 -12.87
N MET A 44 15.66 9.95 -13.97
CA MET A 44 14.26 10.06 -14.32
C MET A 44 13.71 8.66 -14.60
N ASN A 45 14.38 7.84 -15.41
CA ASN A 45 13.94 6.46 -15.63
C ASN A 45 13.88 5.66 -14.33
N ASP A 46 14.78 5.78 -13.37
CA ASP A 46 14.67 5.05 -12.09
C ASP A 46 13.46 5.52 -11.26
N ARG A 47 13.11 6.82 -11.34
CA ARG A 47 11.88 7.33 -10.72
C ARG A 47 10.61 7.01 -11.51
N TYR A 48 10.70 6.91 -12.83
CA TYR A 48 9.60 6.60 -13.76
C TYR A 48 9.47 5.10 -14.03
N PHE A 49 10.42 4.22 -13.72
CA PHE A 49 10.30 2.76 -13.86
C PHE A 49 9.66 2.08 -12.64
N LYS A 50 9.07 2.88 -11.75
CA LYS A 50 7.84 2.46 -11.05
C LYS A 50 6.59 2.54 -11.93
N ILE A 51 6.72 2.88 -13.22
CA ILE A 51 5.70 2.57 -14.22
C ILE A 51 5.71 1.05 -14.37
N SER A 52 4.78 0.46 -13.64
CA SER A 52 4.33 -0.93 -13.71
C SER A 52 4.38 -1.43 -15.17
N PRO A 53 5.01 -2.59 -15.46
CA PRO A 53 5.02 -3.16 -16.81
C PRO A 53 3.56 -3.32 -17.25
N VAL A 54 3.12 -2.71 -18.36
CA VAL A 54 1.72 -2.68 -18.87
C VAL A 54 0.87 -3.80 -18.25
N ARG A 55 0.25 -3.48 -17.11
CA ARG A 55 -0.50 -4.45 -16.31
C ARG A 55 -1.96 -4.34 -16.69
N ASP A 56 -2.61 -5.49 -16.80
CA ASP A 56 -3.98 -5.56 -17.27
C ASP A 56 -4.94 -5.04 -16.18
N ALA A 57 -6.06 -4.47 -16.61
CA ALA A 57 -7.15 -4.19 -15.70
C ALA A 57 -7.73 -5.53 -15.20
N MET A 58 -7.97 -5.63 -13.90
CA MET A 58 -8.58 -6.80 -13.29
C MET A 58 -9.98 -7.08 -13.87
N PRO A 59 -10.40 -8.33 -14.06
CA PRO A 59 -11.78 -8.64 -14.41
C PRO A 59 -12.77 -8.12 -13.35
N ASN A 60 -13.92 -7.59 -13.78
CA ASN A 60 -14.97 -7.12 -12.85
C ASN A 60 -15.41 -8.19 -11.83
N SER A 61 -15.38 -9.48 -12.20
CA SER A 61 -15.69 -10.58 -11.28
C SER A 61 -14.73 -10.65 -10.09
N TYR A 62 -13.43 -10.41 -10.33
CA TYR A 62 -12.39 -10.43 -9.30
C TYR A 62 -12.49 -9.18 -8.41
N ALA A 63 -12.75 -8.01 -9.02
CA ALA A 63 -12.96 -6.77 -8.28
C ALA A 63 -14.22 -6.86 -7.40
N SER A 64 -15.31 -7.40 -7.93
CA SER A 64 -16.55 -7.65 -7.19
C SER A 64 -16.31 -8.58 -6.01
N PHE A 65 -15.50 -9.62 -6.18
CA PHE A 65 -15.15 -10.54 -5.10
C PHE A 65 -14.37 -9.84 -3.97
N LEU A 66 -13.33 -9.06 -4.31
CA LEU A 66 -12.58 -8.28 -3.31
C LEU A 66 -13.48 -7.28 -2.58
N ASN A 67 -14.41 -6.63 -3.29
CA ASN A 67 -15.40 -5.74 -2.67
C ASN A 67 -16.37 -6.48 -1.74
N GLN A 68 -16.73 -7.73 -2.06
CA GLN A 68 -17.56 -8.56 -1.17
C GLN A 68 -16.83 -8.83 0.16
N ILE A 69 -15.54 -9.18 0.13
CA ILE A 69 -14.74 -9.36 1.35
C ILE A 69 -14.77 -8.10 2.23
N ASP A 70 -14.56 -6.93 1.62
CA ASP A 70 -14.55 -5.66 2.37
C ASP A 70 -15.94 -5.32 2.93
N SER A 71 -17.00 -5.56 2.16
CA SER A 71 -18.38 -5.34 2.60
C SER A 71 -18.79 -6.24 3.77
N CYS A 72 -18.27 -7.46 3.84
CA CYS A 72 -18.54 -8.36 4.97
C CYS A 72 -18.01 -7.80 6.31
N LYS A 73 -17.00 -6.92 6.26
CA LYS A 73 -16.30 -6.40 7.43
C LYS A 73 -16.58 -4.92 7.71
N SER A 74 -17.29 -4.21 6.83
CA SER A 74 -17.44 -2.76 6.92
C SER A 74 -18.11 -2.30 8.22
N GLU A 75 -19.04 -3.09 8.76
CA GLU A 75 -19.70 -2.77 10.04
C GLU A 75 -18.80 -2.96 11.27
N LEU A 76 -17.70 -3.71 11.15
CA LEU A 76 -16.75 -3.92 12.25
C LEU A 76 -15.88 -2.69 12.51
N ILE A 77 -15.58 -1.91 11.46
CA ILE A 77 -14.72 -0.71 11.53
C ILE A 77 -15.16 0.28 12.62
N PRO A 78 -16.39 0.82 12.61
CA PRO A 78 -16.81 1.80 13.61
C PRO A 78 -16.93 1.21 15.02
N VAL A 79 -17.09 -0.11 15.15
CA VAL A 79 -17.13 -0.78 16.46
C VAL A 79 -15.72 -0.97 17.02
N ALA A 80 -14.75 -1.33 16.17
CA ALA A 80 -13.34 -1.41 16.55
C ALA A 80 -12.83 -0.03 17.03
N GLU A 81 -13.18 1.05 16.33
CA GLU A 81 -12.93 2.43 16.75
C GLU A 81 -13.44 2.71 18.16
N ALA A 82 -14.72 2.43 18.38
CA ALA A 82 -15.37 2.70 19.64
C ALA A 82 -14.76 1.90 20.80
N ILE A 83 -14.44 0.62 20.58
CA ILE A 83 -13.78 -0.24 21.59
C ILE A 83 -12.37 0.27 21.89
N SER A 84 -11.60 0.65 20.86
CA SER A 84 -10.25 1.21 21.02
C SER A 84 -10.27 2.50 21.83
N GLU A 85 -11.24 3.39 21.58
CA GLU A 85 -11.39 4.61 22.37
C GLU A 85 -11.72 4.31 23.84
N GLN A 86 -12.56 3.31 24.11
CA GLN A 86 -12.82 2.87 25.49
C GLN A 86 -11.57 2.31 26.17
N HIS A 87 -10.66 1.65 25.43
CA HIS A 87 -9.39 1.14 25.97
C HIS A 87 -8.41 2.23 26.40
N ARG A 88 -8.53 3.44 25.85
CA ARG A 88 -7.73 4.61 26.28
C ARG A 88 -8.17 5.16 27.64
N ILE A 89 -9.38 4.82 28.08
CA ILE A 89 -9.94 5.23 29.36
C ILE A 89 -9.54 4.19 30.43
N PRO A 90 -8.96 4.60 31.57
CA PRO A 90 -8.70 3.71 32.70
C PRO A 90 -9.95 2.96 33.14
N TYR A 91 -9.80 1.70 33.55
CA TYR A 91 -10.93 0.81 33.85
C TYR A 91 -11.88 1.40 34.89
N GLU A 92 -11.34 2.04 35.92
CA GLU A 92 -12.08 2.64 37.04
C GLU A 92 -12.94 3.83 36.60
N ALA A 93 -12.59 4.50 35.49
CA ALA A 93 -13.29 5.64 34.94
C ALA A 93 -14.17 5.29 33.72
N ARG A 94 -14.14 4.01 33.29
CA ARG A 94 -14.86 3.55 32.10
C ARG A 94 -16.34 3.33 32.41
N ASP A 95 -17.21 3.72 31.48
CA ASP A 95 -18.60 3.26 31.50
C ASP A 95 -18.64 1.79 31.09
N ILE A 96 -18.58 0.90 32.09
CA ILE A 96 -18.56 -0.55 31.90
C ILE A 96 -19.84 -1.06 31.24
N GLY A 97 -21.00 -0.41 31.46
CA GLY A 97 -22.25 -0.80 30.84
C GLY A 97 -22.22 -0.57 29.32
N THR A 98 -21.83 0.63 28.92
CA THR A 98 -21.68 1.00 27.51
C THR A 98 -20.58 0.15 26.83
N TYR A 99 -19.43 -0.02 27.49
CA TYR A 99 -18.33 -0.83 26.97
C TYR A 99 -18.74 -2.29 26.73
N ARG A 100 -19.46 -2.92 27.67
CA ARG A 100 -19.99 -4.29 27.50
C ARG A 100 -20.93 -4.39 26.31
N ASN A 101 -21.84 -3.43 26.14
CA ASN A 101 -22.77 -3.42 25.00
C ASN A 101 -22.02 -3.29 23.67
N MET A 102 -20.95 -2.49 23.61
CA MET A 102 -20.09 -2.38 22.42
C MET A 102 -19.41 -3.71 22.11
N LEU A 103 -18.85 -4.39 23.12
CA LEU A 103 -18.22 -5.71 22.94
C LEU A 103 -19.22 -6.77 22.47
N ILE A 104 -20.41 -6.85 23.08
CA ILE A 104 -21.47 -7.79 22.68
C ILE A 104 -21.90 -7.53 21.23
N LYS A 105 -22.09 -6.25 20.86
CA LYS A 105 -22.41 -5.87 19.47
C LYS A 105 -21.27 -6.30 18.52
N GLY A 106 -20.03 -6.03 18.89
CA GLY A 106 -18.86 -6.42 18.11
C GLY A 106 -18.80 -7.93 17.88
N ILE A 107 -18.96 -8.74 18.93
CA ILE A 107 -18.98 -10.21 18.83
C ILE A 107 -20.06 -10.69 17.86
N SER A 108 -21.28 -10.14 17.97
CA SER A 108 -22.38 -10.50 17.05
C SER A 108 -22.10 -10.09 15.60
N LEU A 109 -21.42 -8.97 15.37
CA LEU A 109 -21.00 -8.57 14.03
C LEU A 109 -19.88 -9.47 13.49
N CYS A 110 -18.96 -9.93 14.34
CA CYS A 110 -17.96 -10.92 13.94
C CYS A 110 -18.62 -12.22 13.49
N ASP A 111 -19.65 -12.71 14.19
CA ASP A 111 -20.39 -13.91 13.76
C ASP A 111 -21.01 -13.72 12.37
N LYS A 112 -21.70 -12.59 12.15
CA LYS A 112 -22.28 -12.27 10.84
C LYS A 112 -21.24 -12.14 9.74
N ALA A 113 -20.12 -11.49 10.03
CA ALA A 113 -19.02 -11.31 9.09
C ALA A 113 -18.37 -12.65 8.75
N HIS A 114 -18.17 -13.52 9.75
CA HIS A 114 -17.66 -14.88 9.57
C HIS A 114 -18.56 -15.68 8.63
N ASP A 115 -19.86 -15.76 8.94
CA ASP A 115 -20.82 -16.52 8.12
C ASP A 115 -20.88 -16.00 6.69
N SER A 116 -20.85 -14.66 6.52
CA SER A 116 -20.84 -14.02 5.20
C SER A 116 -19.57 -14.38 4.42
N LEU A 117 -18.39 -14.25 5.04
CA LEU A 117 -17.10 -14.61 4.43
C LEU A 117 -17.01 -16.10 4.08
N ALA A 118 -17.46 -16.98 4.97
CA ALA A 118 -17.45 -18.43 4.78
C ALA A 118 -18.39 -18.87 3.65
N SER A 119 -19.42 -18.08 3.36
CA SER A 119 -20.35 -18.35 2.25
C SER A 119 -19.83 -17.92 0.88
N LEU A 120 -18.77 -17.10 0.83
CA LEU A 120 -18.18 -16.64 -0.42
C LEU A 120 -17.53 -17.81 -1.17
N LYS A 121 -17.60 -17.76 -2.50
CA LYS A 121 -16.93 -18.73 -3.38
C LYS A 121 -15.70 -18.06 -3.99
N PRO A 122 -14.51 -18.18 -3.37
CA PRO A 122 -13.33 -17.51 -3.86
C PRO A 122 -12.88 -18.07 -5.21
N PRO A 123 -12.48 -17.21 -6.16
CA PRO A 123 -11.56 -17.61 -7.22
C PRO A 123 -10.31 -18.25 -6.62
N ASN A 124 -9.68 -19.18 -7.35
CA ASN A 124 -8.54 -19.96 -6.86
C ASN A 124 -7.40 -19.05 -6.36
N GLU A 125 -7.20 -17.92 -7.03
CA GLU A 125 -6.17 -16.93 -6.75
C GLU A 125 -6.41 -16.17 -5.44
N PHE A 126 -7.64 -16.18 -4.91
CA PHE A 126 -8.03 -15.43 -3.71
C PHE A 126 -8.50 -16.31 -2.55
N VAL A 127 -8.29 -17.63 -2.62
CA VAL A 127 -8.60 -18.56 -1.53
C VAL A 127 -7.88 -18.14 -0.25
N GLN A 128 -6.59 -17.82 -0.36
CA GLN A 128 -5.77 -17.43 0.79
C GLN A 128 -6.23 -16.08 1.39
N LEU A 129 -6.68 -15.13 0.57
CA LEU A 129 -7.27 -13.87 1.04
C LEU A 129 -8.51 -14.11 1.90
N THR A 130 -9.38 -15.02 1.48
CA THR A 130 -10.59 -15.37 2.23
C THR A 130 -10.24 -15.99 3.58
N TYR A 131 -9.28 -16.92 3.60
CA TYR A 131 -8.79 -17.53 4.83
C TYR A 131 -8.21 -16.49 5.80
N LEU A 132 -7.39 -15.56 5.31
CA LEU A 132 -6.81 -14.50 6.15
C LEU A 132 -7.87 -13.53 6.67
N ALA A 133 -8.89 -13.22 5.87
CA ALA A 133 -10.02 -12.39 6.30
C ALA A 133 -10.86 -13.07 7.39
N LEU A 134 -11.15 -14.38 7.26
CA LEU A 134 -11.83 -15.16 8.29
C LEU A 134 -11.01 -15.19 9.58
N LYS A 135 -9.70 -15.43 9.47
CA LYS A 135 -8.79 -15.46 10.62
C LYS A 135 -8.76 -14.11 11.37
N ASP A 136 -8.77 -12.99 10.67
CA ASP A 136 -8.86 -11.65 11.28
C ASP A 136 -10.17 -11.51 12.10
N VAL A 137 -11.31 -11.87 11.50
CA VAL A 137 -12.63 -11.80 12.16
C VAL A 137 -12.71 -12.72 13.37
N ASP A 138 -12.22 -13.96 13.27
CA ASP A 138 -12.22 -14.93 14.36
C ASP A 138 -11.35 -14.45 15.52
N ASN A 139 -10.17 -13.91 15.23
CA ASN A 139 -9.29 -13.35 16.24
C ASN A 139 -9.91 -12.11 16.91
N LEU A 140 -10.57 -11.23 16.17
CA LEU A 140 -11.30 -10.10 16.75
C LEU A 140 -12.42 -10.57 17.69
N LYS A 141 -13.18 -11.60 17.28
CA LYS A 141 -14.22 -12.19 18.12
C LYS A 141 -13.64 -12.72 19.44
N MET A 142 -12.54 -13.47 19.37
CA MET A 142 -11.89 -14.03 20.56
C MET A 142 -11.32 -12.92 21.46
N ALA A 143 -10.73 -11.88 20.86
CA ALA A 143 -10.24 -10.72 21.59
C ALA A 143 -11.37 -10.04 22.37
N TRP A 144 -12.46 -9.71 21.69
CA TRP A 144 -13.61 -9.01 22.28
C TRP A 144 -14.37 -9.88 23.28
N SER A 145 -14.42 -11.19 23.09
CA SER A 145 -14.99 -12.12 24.06
C SER A 145 -14.16 -12.13 25.35
N SER A 146 -12.83 -12.18 25.24
CA SER A 146 -11.92 -12.11 26.39
C SER A 146 -12.03 -10.76 27.12
N TYR A 147 -12.15 -9.65 26.37
CA TYR A 147 -12.39 -8.34 26.95
C TYR A 147 -13.76 -8.22 27.64
N LEU A 148 -14.77 -8.93 27.16
CA LEU A 148 -16.08 -8.99 27.78
C LEU A 148 -16.00 -9.73 29.10
N GLU A 149 -15.32 -10.87 29.14
CA GLU A 149 -15.03 -11.61 30.38
C GLU A 149 -14.22 -10.76 31.37
N TYR A 150 -13.17 -10.07 30.91
CA TYR A 150 -12.42 -9.10 31.71
C TYR A 150 -13.33 -8.03 32.29
N SER A 151 -14.28 -7.51 31.52
CA SER A 151 -15.22 -6.51 32.04
C SER A 151 -16.10 -7.03 33.17
N TYR A 152 -16.34 -8.35 33.27
CA TYR A 152 -17.14 -8.97 34.33
C TYR A 152 -16.30 -9.31 35.56
N SER A 153 -15.10 -9.86 35.38
CA SER A 153 -14.26 -10.37 36.47
C SER A 153 -13.20 -9.38 36.95
N ASN A 154 -12.85 -8.39 36.13
CA ASN A 154 -11.64 -7.57 36.26
C ASN A 154 -10.35 -8.41 36.38
N ASP A 155 -10.35 -9.61 35.78
CA ASP A 155 -9.20 -10.50 35.77
C ASP A 155 -8.21 -10.11 34.66
N ILE A 156 -7.00 -9.72 35.05
CA ILE A 156 -5.96 -9.28 34.13
C ILE A 156 -5.55 -10.37 33.13
N GLU A 157 -5.74 -11.65 33.46
CA GLU A 157 -5.47 -12.75 32.53
C GLU A 157 -6.35 -12.64 31.28
N ASN A 158 -7.64 -12.35 31.43
CA ASN A 158 -8.57 -12.16 30.32
C ASN A 158 -8.21 -10.94 29.45
N LEU A 159 -7.69 -9.88 30.07
CA LEU A 159 -7.18 -8.73 29.32
C LEU A 159 -5.97 -9.13 28.46
N ASN A 160 -5.03 -9.90 29.03
CA ASN A 160 -3.84 -10.37 28.32
C ASN A 160 -4.18 -11.32 27.18
N VAL A 161 -5.12 -12.25 27.39
CA VAL A 161 -5.63 -13.14 26.34
C VAL A 161 -6.27 -12.31 25.22
N GLY A 162 -7.10 -11.33 25.58
CA GLY A 162 -7.71 -10.42 24.60
C GLY A 162 -6.68 -9.68 23.75
N ASN A 163 -5.63 -9.14 24.38
CA ASN A 163 -4.53 -8.46 23.69
C ASN A 163 -3.75 -9.39 22.76
N SER A 164 -3.52 -10.64 23.16
CA SER A 164 -2.87 -11.63 22.30
C SER A 164 -3.68 -11.93 21.04
N PHE A 165 -4.99 -12.10 21.16
CA PHE A 165 -5.85 -12.29 19.99
C PHE A 165 -5.94 -11.04 19.11
N LEU A 166 -5.93 -9.84 19.71
CA LEU A 166 -5.88 -8.59 18.95
C LEU A 166 -4.57 -8.49 18.14
N GLU A 167 -3.44 -8.87 18.72
CA GLU A 167 -2.16 -8.94 18.00
C GLU A 167 -2.23 -9.94 16.84
N GLN A 168 -2.80 -11.12 17.06
CA GLN A 168 -2.99 -12.13 16.01
C GLN A 168 -3.94 -11.65 14.89
N SER A 169 -4.98 -10.87 15.22
CA SER A 169 -5.84 -10.20 14.24
C SER A 169 -5.03 -9.21 13.39
N ASN A 170 -4.21 -8.37 14.02
CA ASN A 170 -3.34 -7.42 13.32
C ASN A 170 -2.33 -8.13 12.39
N VAL A 171 -1.76 -9.25 12.84
CA VAL A 171 -0.90 -10.09 11.99
C VAL A 171 -1.68 -10.63 10.80
N ALA A 172 -2.89 -11.16 10.99
CA ALA A 172 -3.73 -11.65 9.90
C ALA A 172 -4.08 -10.54 8.90
N ARG A 173 -4.39 -9.33 9.37
CA ARG A 173 -4.68 -8.16 8.52
C ARG A 173 -3.47 -7.73 7.70
N LYS A 174 -2.27 -7.72 8.29
CA LYS A 174 -1.03 -7.43 7.58
C LYS A 174 -0.70 -8.51 6.55
N SER A 175 -0.87 -9.78 6.91
CA SER A 175 -0.71 -10.89 5.97
C SER A 175 -1.69 -10.78 4.81
N TYR A 176 -2.94 -10.37 5.05
CA TYR A 176 -3.93 -10.15 3.99
C TYR A 176 -3.47 -9.09 2.99
N GLN A 177 -2.91 -7.96 3.45
CA GLN A 177 -2.40 -6.92 2.56
C GLN A 177 -1.24 -7.41 1.70
N ASN A 178 -0.29 -8.12 2.29
CA ASN A 178 0.84 -8.68 1.55
C ASN A 178 0.39 -9.71 0.52
N GLU A 179 -0.52 -10.60 0.90
CA GLU A 179 -1.10 -11.60 0.01
C GLU A 179 -1.88 -10.93 -1.14
N LEU A 180 -2.61 -9.85 -0.87
CA LEU A 180 -3.34 -9.12 -1.90
C LEU A 180 -2.38 -8.57 -2.95
N VAL A 181 -1.27 -7.95 -2.52
CA VAL A 181 -0.23 -7.47 -3.45
C VAL A 181 0.35 -8.63 -4.26
N GLN A 182 0.65 -9.76 -3.62
CA GLN A 182 1.17 -10.94 -4.30
C GLN A 182 0.19 -11.47 -5.36
N CYS A 183 -1.10 -11.62 -5.03
CA CYS A 183 -2.13 -12.04 -5.98
C CYS A 183 -2.22 -11.09 -7.17
N LEU A 184 -2.16 -9.78 -6.93
CA LEU A 184 -2.22 -8.77 -7.98
C LEU A 184 -0.98 -8.82 -8.89
N GLU A 185 0.20 -9.09 -8.33
CA GLU A 185 1.45 -9.28 -9.08
C GLU A 185 1.43 -10.55 -9.93
N ASP A 186 1.05 -11.68 -9.35
CA ASP A 186 1.03 -12.98 -10.02
C ASP A 186 0.03 -13.02 -11.17
N CYS A 187 -1.12 -12.35 -10.99
CA CYS A 187 -2.13 -12.20 -12.02
C CYS A 187 -1.84 -11.05 -13.00
N LYS A 188 -0.72 -10.33 -12.83
CA LYS A 188 -0.30 -9.18 -13.65
C LYS A 188 -1.33 -8.05 -13.71
N PHE A 189 -2.08 -7.82 -12.63
CA PHE A 189 -3.08 -6.76 -12.55
C PHE A 189 -2.47 -5.41 -12.20
N ARG A 190 -3.05 -4.35 -12.75
CA ARG A 190 -2.65 -2.97 -12.44
C ARG A 190 -3.02 -2.65 -10.99
N TYR A 191 -2.03 -2.27 -10.19
CA TYR A 191 -2.21 -1.78 -8.83
C TYR A 191 -1.16 -0.73 -8.44
N GLU A 192 -1.46 0.04 -7.41
CA GLU A 192 -0.64 1.08 -6.81
C GLU A 192 -0.74 0.96 -5.29
N ILE A 193 0.38 1.11 -4.59
CA ILE A 193 0.40 1.20 -3.12
C ILE A 193 0.56 2.69 -2.77
N LEU A 194 -0.43 3.26 -2.09
CA LEU A 194 -0.43 4.65 -1.64
C LEU A 194 0.43 4.82 -0.38
N GLU A 195 0.75 6.07 -0.01
CA GLU A 195 1.66 6.41 1.09
C GLU A 195 1.25 5.85 2.46
N ASN A 196 -0.03 5.54 2.65
CA ASN A 196 -0.58 4.93 3.87
C ASN A 196 -0.72 3.41 3.79
N GLY A 197 -0.11 2.74 2.81
CA GLY A 197 -0.19 1.28 2.65
C GLY A 197 -1.49 0.79 2.01
N ILE A 198 -2.35 1.71 1.55
CA ILE A 198 -3.55 1.38 0.79
C ILE A 198 -3.18 0.80 -0.56
N VAL A 199 -3.75 -0.37 -0.88
CA VAL A 199 -3.63 -0.98 -2.21
C VAL A 199 -4.80 -0.52 -3.07
N ARG A 200 -4.51 0.30 -4.08
CA ARG A 200 -5.43 0.68 -5.15
C ARG A 200 -5.22 -0.25 -6.34
N TYR A 201 -6.30 -0.73 -6.96
CA TYR A 201 -6.24 -1.57 -8.16
C TYR A 201 -7.33 -1.16 -9.16
N TRP A 202 -7.09 -1.40 -10.45
CA TRP A 202 -8.00 -1.05 -11.54
C TRP A 202 -8.67 -2.30 -12.10
N TYR A 203 -9.93 -2.17 -12.51
CA TYR A 203 -10.68 -3.26 -13.12
C TYR A 203 -11.40 -2.82 -14.40
N SER A 204 -11.63 -3.77 -15.32
CA SER A 204 -12.39 -3.53 -16.54
C SER A 204 -13.84 -3.94 -16.31
N PRO A 205 -14.82 -3.03 -16.50
CA PRO A 205 -16.24 -3.33 -16.31
C PRO A 205 -16.84 -4.24 -17.40
N GLY A 206 -16.15 -4.48 -18.53
CA GLY A 206 -16.62 -5.39 -19.58
C GLY A 206 -15.92 -5.25 -20.94
N LEU A 207 -16.11 -6.26 -21.79
CA LEU A 207 -15.43 -6.54 -23.07
C LEU A 207 -15.63 -5.54 -24.23
N TYR A 208 -16.40 -4.47 -24.02
CA TYR A 208 -16.68 -3.45 -25.04
C TYR A 208 -16.79 -2.08 -24.37
N ASN A 209 -15.66 -1.49 -24.04
CA ASN A 209 -15.43 -0.03 -24.03
C ASN A 209 -13.99 0.22 -23.56
N ASP A 210 -13.23 0.98 -24.35
CA ASP A 210 -11.86 1.43 -24.05
C ASP A 210 -11.80 2.47 -22.90
N ASP A 211 -12.91 2.67 -22.18
CA ASP A 211 -13.02 3.61 -21.08
C ASP A 211 -12.83 2.87 -19.75
N ALA A 212 -11.58 2.79 -19.31
CA ALA A 212 -11.22 2.25 -18.00
C ALA A 212 -11.80 3.14 -16.89
N GLU A 213 -12.78 2.63 -16.14
CA GLU A 213 -13.30 3.30 -14.95
C GLU A 213 -12.36 3.09 -13.74
N GLU A 214 -12.10 4.19 -13.03
CA GLU A 214 -11.23 4.27 -11.86
C GLU A 214 -12.04 4.07 -10.59
N PHE A 215 -11.70 3.05 -9.79
CA PHE A 215 -12.23 2.93 -8.42
C PHE A 215 -11.10 3.19 -7.43
N VAL A 216 -11.14 4.36 -6.80
CA VAL A 216 -10.20 4.75 -5.74
C VAL A 216 -10.60 4.02 -4.45
N LYS A 217 -9.88 2.95 -4.14
CA LYS A 217 -10.00 2.26 -2.85
C LYS A 217 -9.34 3.11 -1.77
N ASN A 218 -10.08 3.45 -0.70
CA ASN A 218 -9.53 3.92 0.57
C ASN A 218 -9.54 2.73 1.54
N ILE A 219 -8.41 2.06 1.74
CA ILE A 219 -8.24 1.10 2.85
C ILE A 219 -7.67 1.88 4.02
N ASP A 220 -8.49 2.64 4.73
CA ASP A 220 -8.00 3.25 5.96
C ASP A 220 -7.46 2.14 6.88
N SER A 221 -6.15 2.14 7.11
CA SER A 221 -5.41 1.07 7.79
C SER A 221 -5.03 1.43 9.22
N SER A 222 -5.63 2.48 9.77
CA SER A 222 -5.44 2.86 11.16
C SER A 222 -6.63 2.44 12.01
N PHE A 223 -6.53 1.26 12.61
CA PHE A 223 -6.99 1.00 13.99
C PHE A 223 -5.87 0.34 14.78
#